data_AF-A0A0P8W3N5-F1
#
_entry.id   AF-A0A0P8W3N5-F1
#
_cell.length_a   1.000
_cell.length_b   1.000
_cell.length_c   1.000
_cell.angle_alpha   90.00
_cell.angle_beta   90.00
_cell.angle_gamma   90.00
#
_symmetry.space_group_name_H-M   'P 1'
#
loop_
_entity.id
_entity.type
_entity.pdbx_description
1 polymer ?
#
loop_
_entity_poly.entity_id
_entity_poly.type
_entity_poly.pdbx_seq_one_letter_code
_entity_poly.pdbx_strand_id
1 'polypeptide(L)'
;MNKTIIYEVACFMRRLEEDNSIRITFEKLDSIYGLLYKGLNDKYLIVINSNLSPEKQLETIWHESKHLYSHDMEEGDMEVIEKEAVEFSKYALEYSPEVLSECRNAW
;
A
#
# COMPACT_ATOMS: atom_id res chain seq x y z
N MET A 1 1.50 -16.96 4.66
CA MET A 1 0.82 -15.67 4.92
C MET A 1 -0.68 -15.90 4.90
N ASN A 2 -1.44 -15.29 5.81
CA ASN A 2 -2.89 -15.51 5.95
C ASN A 2 -3.66 -14.53 5.06
N LYS A 3 -4.62 -15.00 4.25
CA LYS A 3 -5.48 -14.13 3.43
C LYS A 3 -6.19 -13.05 4.25
N THR A 4 -6.53 -13.32 5.51
CA THR A 4 -7.19 -12.35 6.40
C THR A 4 -6.46 -11.02 6.46
N ILE A 5 -5.12 -11.01 6.48
CA ILE A 5 -4.36 -9.76 6.59
C ILE A 5 -4.45 -8.90 5.32
N ILE A 6 -4.66 -9.51 4.15
CA ILE A 6 -4.86 -8.75 2.90
C ILE A 6 -6.18 -7.98 2.99
N TYR A 7 -7.25 -8.64 3.45
CA TYR A 7 -8.55 -8.01 3.67
C TYR A 7 -8.50 -6.93 4.75
N GLU A 8 -7.75 -7.14 5.83
CA GLU A 8 -7.54 -6.13 6.88
C GLU A 8 -6.87 -4.88 6.32
N VAL A 9 -5.78 -5.05 5.57
CA VAL A 9 -5.07 -3.94 4.90
C VAL A 9 -5.98 -3.24 3.90
N ALA A 10 -6.72 -3.98 3.05
CA ALA A 10 -7.67 -3.41 2.10
C ALA A 10 -8.76 -2.57 2.77
N CYS A 11 -9.37 -3.11 3.83
CA CYS A 11 -10.41 -2.41 4.59
C CYS A 11 -9.85 -1.18 5.31
N PHE A 12 -8.62 -1.26 5.81
CA PHE A 12 -7.93 -0.13 6.43
C PHE A 12 -7.68 1.00 5.42
N MET A 13 -7.09 0.67 4.27
CA MET A 13 -6.82 1.65 3.21
C MET A 13 -8.09 2.32 2.71
N ARG A 14 -9.15 1.51 2.47
CA ARG A 14 -10.45 2.04 2.07
C ARG A 14 -11.01 3.07 3.06
N ARG A 15 -10.89 2.83 4.38
CA ARG A 15 -11.35 3.79 5.39
C ARG A 15 -10.59 5.12 5.32
N LEU A 16 -9.27 5.05 5.15
CA LEU A 16 -8.42 6.24 5.00
C LEU A 16 -8.74 7.02 3.72
N GLU A 17 -9.12 6.33 2.64
CA GLU A 17 -9.53 6.98 1.40
C GLU A 17 -10.92 7.63 1.56
N GLU A 18 -11.86 6.94 2.20
CA GLU A 18 -13.22 7.45 2.46
C GLU A 18 -13.22 8.71 3.33
N ASP A 19 -12.33 8.80 4.33
CA ASP A 19 -12.21 9.97 5.22
C ASP A 19 -11.20 11.03 4.74
N ASN A 20 -10.56 10.81 3.58
CA ASN A 20 -9.52 11.68 2.99
C ASN A 20 -8.28 11.88 3.89
N SER A 21 -7.96 10.87 4.71
CA SER A 21 -6.71 10.79 5.47
C SER A 21 -5.57 10.24 4.62
N ILE A 22 -5.84 9.53 3.52
CA ILE A 22 -4.83 9.18 2.52
C ILE A 22 -5.22 9.64 1.12
N ARG A 23 -4.20 9.91 0.31
CA ARG A 23 -4.32 10.06 -1.14
C ARG A 23 -3.29 9.19 -1.84
N ILE A 24 -3.69 8.53 -2.92
CA ILE A 24 -2.78 7.83 -3.83
C ILE A 24 -2.68 8.65 -5.12
N THR A 25 -1.46 8.91 -5.59
CA THR A 25 -1.19 9.66 -6.83
C THR A 25 -0.18 8.93 -7.69
N PHE A 26 -0.28 9.10 -9.01
CA PHE A 26 0.63 8.50 -9.98
C PHE A 26 1.47 9.60 -10.62
N GLU A 27 2.78 9.55 -10.42
CA GLU A 27 3.71 10.56 -10.90
C GLU A 27 4.92 9.90 -11.55
N LYS A 28 5.63 10.63 -12.42
CA LYS A 28 6.88 10.12 -13.00
C LYS A 28 7.97 10.17 -11.93
N LEU A 29 8.47 9.00 -11.53
CA LEU A 29 9.59 8.88 -10.60
C LEU A 29 10.80 8.27 -11.34
N ASP A 30 12.00 8.74 -11.01
CA ASP A 30 13.21 8.33 -11.73
C ASP A 30 13.73 6.95 -11.29
N SER A 31 13.95 6.76 -9.98
CA SER A 31 14.68 5.59 -9.45
C SER A 31 13.91 4.74 -8.44
N ILE A 32 12.68 5.12 -8.09
CA ILE A 32 11.86 4.43 -7.08
C ILE A 32 10.52 3.99 -7.67
N TYR A 33 9.95 2.94 -7.08
CA TYR A 33 8.66 2.40 -7.51
C TYR A 33 7.48 3.11 -6.88
N GLY A 34 7.61 3.49 -5.62
CA GLY A 34 6.66 4.32 -4.90
C GLY A 34 7.29 4.90 -3.65
N LEU A 35 6.53 5.75 -2.95
CA LEU A 35 6.88 6.26 -1.64
C LEU A 35 5.62 6.55 -0.82
N LEU A 36 5.70 6.29 0.47
CA LEU A 36 4.74 6.73 1.47
C LEU A 36 5.27 7.98 2.19
N TYR A 37 4.43 9.00 2.32
CA TYR A 37 4.74 10.24 3.04
C TYR A 37 3.65 10.56 4.06
N LYS A 38 4.05 10.89 5.30
CA LYS A 38 3.17 11.43 6.35
C LYS A 38 3.31 12.95 6.40
N GLY A 39 2.22 13.65 6.06
CA GLY A 39 2.12 15.10 6.18
C GLY A 39 1.90 15.55 7.62
N LEU A 40 2.07 16.86 7.87
CA LEU A 40 1.97 17.48 9.20
C LEU A 40 0.57 17.45 9.83
N ASN A 41 -0.42 16.95 9.10
CA ASN A 41 -1.84 16.98 9.48
C ASN A 41 -2.37 15.56 9.74
N ASP A 42 -1.47 14.60 10.01
CA ASP A 42 -1.76 13.15 10.06
C ASP A 42 -2.43 12.62 8.78
N LYS A 43 -2.12 13.26 7.65
CA LYS A 43 -2.55 12.83 6.32
C LYS A 43 -1.41 12.15 5.59
N TYR A 44 -1.73 11.09 4.87
CA TYR A 44 -0.79 10.28 4.12
C TYR A 44 -0.90 10.56 2.62
N LEU A 45 0.23 10.46 1.95
CA LEU A 45 0.33 10.48 0.50
C LEU A 45 1.14 9.26 0.06
N ILE A 46 0.56 8.42 -0.78
CA ILE A 46 1.29 7.40 -1.53
C ILE A 46 1.50 7.93 -2.95
N VAL A 47 2.76 8.01 -3.38
CA VAL A 47 3.10 8.35 -4.77
C VAL A 47 3.60 7.09 -5.46
N ILE A 48 2.97 6.69 -6.55
CA ILE A 48 3.33 5.52 -7.35
C ILE A 48 3.97 5.97 -8.65
N ASN A 49 5.05 5.31 -9.06
CA ASN A 49 5.73 5.62 -10.30
C ASN A 49 4.86 5.24 -11.51
N SER A 50 4.39 6.25 -12.25
CA SER A 50 3.54 6.07 -13.42
C SER A 50 4.24 5.40 -14.61
N ASN A 51 5.58 5.27 -14.58
CA ASN A 51 6.35 4.60 -15.62
C ASN A 51 6.33 3.05 -15.49
N LEU A 52 5.82 2.52 -14.37
CA LEU A 52 5.71 1.08 -14.13
C LEU A 52 4.52 0.45 -14.89
N SER A 53 4.57 -0.86 -15.08
CA SER A 53 3.40 -1.61 -15.57
C SER A 53 2.24 -1.55 -14.56
N PRO A 54 0.97 -1.65 -14.99
CA PRO A 54 -0.18 -1.61 -14.07
C PRO A 54 -0.11 -2.65 -12.95
N GLU A 55 0.37 -3.85 -13.25
CA GLU A 55 0.60 -4.91 -12.27
C GLU A 55 1.64 -4.49 -11.22
N LYS A 56 2.77 -3.90 -11.65
CA LYS A 56 3.81 -3.45 -10.75
C LYS A 56 3.39 -2.21 -9.95
N GLN A 57 2.55 -1.35 -10.52
CA GLN A 57 1.91 -0.27 -9.78
C GLN A 57 1.04 -0.82 -8.65
N LEU A 58 0.19 -1.81 -8.94
CA LEU A 58 -0.67 -2.45 -7.94
C LEU A 58 0.14 -3.16 -6.84
N GLU A 59 1.18 -3.90 -7.20
CA GLU A 59 2.12 -4.50 -6.23
C GLU A 59 2.74 -3.42 -5.33
N THR A 60 3.14 -2.28 -5.92
CA THR A 60 3.72 -1.16 -5.17
C THR A 60 2.70 -0.54 -4.22
N ILE A 61 1.44 -0.39 -4.62
CA ILE A 61 0.41 0.14 -3.71
C ILE A 61 0.22 -0.83 -2.52
N TRP A 62 0.23 -2.15 -2.74
CA TRP A 62 0.20 -3.12 -1.62
C TRP A 62 1.41 -3.01 -0.70
N HIS A 63 2.59 -2.78 -1.26
CA HIS A 63 3.82 -2.59 -0.49
C HIS A 63 3.69 -1.38 0.45
N GLU A 64 3.36 -0.21 -0.11
CA GLU A 64 3.21 1.02 0.68
C GLU A 64 2.01 0.96 1.65
N SER A 65 0.94 0.24 1.28
CA SER A 65 -0.21 0.02 2.18
C SER A 65 0.16 -0.84 3.38
N LYS A 66 1.04 -1.84 3.19
CA LYS A 66 1.54 -2.67 4.29
C LYS A 66 2.41 -1.86 5.25
N HIS A 67 3.24 -0.97 4.72
CA HIS A 67 4.00 0.00 5.51
C HIS A 67 3.09 0.85 6.36
N LEU A 68 2.05 1.43 5.77
CA LEU A 68 1.11 2.27 6.51
C LEU A 68 0.29 1.49 7.56
N TYR A 69 -0.21 0.30 7.20
CA TYR A 69 -1.02 -0.53 8.10
C TYR A 69 -0.24 -0.99 9.34
N SER A 70 1.06 -1.25 9.18
CA SER A 70 1.85 -1.91 10.22
C SER A 70 2.77 -0.96 10.97
N HIS A 71 3.18 0.16 10.36
CA HIS A 71 4.33 0.94 10.84
C HIS A 71 4.05 2.42 11.06
N ASP A 72 2.81 2.84 11.32
CA ASP A 72 2.60 4.23 11.76
C ASP A 72 3.22 4.52 13.14
N MET A 73 3.66 3.51 13.93
CA MET A 73 4.31 3.72 15.25
C MET A 73 5.28 2.64 15.79
N GLU A 74 5.79 1.67 15.01
CA GLU A 74 6.68 0.63 15.57
C GLU A 74 8.18 0.85 15.28
N GLU A 75 8.99 0.90 16.34
CA GLU A 75 10.46 0.81 16.24
C GLU A 75 10.83 -0.64 15.87
N GLY A 76 11.34 -0.84 14.66
CA GLY A 76 11.72 -2.16 14.16
C GLY A 76 12.92 -2.11 13.21
N ASP A 77 13.45 -3.29 12.88
CA ASP A 77 14.52 -3.43 11.90
C ASP A 77 13.98 -3.16 10.50
N MET A 78 14.47 -2.09 9.86
CA MET A 78 14.06 -1.68 8.51
C MET A 78 14.22 -2.79 7.47
N GLU A 79 15.25 -3.65 7.58
CA GLU A 79 15.43 -4.75 6.63
C GLU A 79 14.32 -5.80 6.75
N VAL A 80 13.89 -6.07 7.99
CA VAL A 80 12.78 -7.00 8.26
C VAL A 80 11.47 -6.41 7.75
N ILE A 81 11.21 -5.14 8.07
CA ILE A 81 10.01 -4.40 7.66
C ILE A 81 9.87 -4.39 6.13
N GLU A 82 10.92 -4.01 5.41
CA GLU A 82 10.90 -3.99 3.94
C GLU A 82 10.72 -5.39 3.35
N LYS A 83 11.39 -6.39 3.93
CA LYS A 83 11.24 -7.77 3.46
C LYS A 83 9.80 -8.27 3.64
N GLU A 84 9.17 -8.00 4.77
CA GLU A 84 7.78 -8.35 5.02
C GLU A 84 6.82 -7.64 4.06
N ALA A 85 7.04 -6.36 3.77
CA ALA A 85 6.25 -5.61 2.80
C ALA A 85 6.40 -6.16 1.36
N VAL A 86 7.61 -6.56 0.96
CA VAL A 86 7.87 -7.21 -0.34
C VAL A 86 7.18 -8.57 -0.43
N GLU A 87 7.26 -9.39 0.62
CA GLU A 87 6.60 -10.69 0.62
C GLU A 87 5.09 -10.52 0.59
N PHE A 88 4.56 -9.61 1.41
CA PHE A 88 3.14 -9.28 1.48
C PHE A 88 2.58 -8.81 0.14
N SER A 89 3.24 -7.84 -0.52
CA SER A 89 2.75 -7.25 -1.77
C SER A 89 2.66 -8.25 -2.91
N LYS A 90 3.65 -9.15 -3.05
CA LYS A 90 3.61 -10.24 -4.04
C LYS A 90 2.45 -11.19 -3.78
N TYR A 91 2.24 -11.55 -2.53
CA TYR A 91 1.13 -12.43 -2.16
C TYR A 91 -0.23 -11.73 -2.34
N ALA A 92 -0.35 -10.45 -1.98
CA ALA A 92 -1.56 -9.66 -2.14
C ALA A 92 -1.94 -9.45 -3.62
N LEU A 93 -0.95 -9.33 -4.51
CA LEU A 93 -1.18 -9.23 -5.94
C LEU A 93 -1.98 -10.43 -6.50
N GLU A 94 -1.66 -11.65 -6.05
CA GLU A 94 -2.37 -12.88 -6.47
C GLU A 94 -3.86 -12.87 -6.08
N TYR A 95 -4.21 -12.22 -4.97
CA TYR A 95 -5.59 -12.14 -4.45
C TYR A 95 -6.30 -10.82 -4.78
N SER A 96 -5.62 -9.89 -5.44
CA SER A 96 -6.19 -8.58 -5.75
C SER A 96 -7.52 -8.64 -6.50
N PRO A 97 -7.73 -9.53 -7.50
CA PRO A 97 -9.03 -9.63 -8.18
C PRO A 97 -10.18 -10.00 -7.23
N GLU A 98 -9.93 -10.88 -6.27
CA GLU A 98 -10.89 -11.29 -5.23
C GLU A 98 -11.20 -10.11 -4.31
N VAL A 99 -10.14 -9.52 -3.74
CA VAL A 99 -10.25 -8.45 -2.74
C VAL A 99 -10.87 -7.17 -3.31
N LEU A 100 -10.47 -6.75 -4.52
CA LEU A 100 -11.04 -5.56 -5.17
C LEU A 100 -12.53 -5.73 -5.47
N SER A 101 -12.98 -6.97 -5.70
CA SER A 101 -14.40 -7.26 -5.95
C SER A 101 -15.26 -7.15 -4.69
N GLU A 102 -14.72 -7.54 -3.54
CA GLU A 102 -15.42 -7.53 -2.24
C GLU A 102 -15.26 -6.18 -1.52
N CYS A 103 -14.07 -5.61 -1.57
CA CYS A 103 -13.70 -4.32 -1.03
C CYS A 103 -13.78 -3.24 -2.13
N ARG A 104 -14.96 -3.06 -2.73
CA ARG A 104 -15.19 -2.01 -3.76
C ARG A 104 -14.50 -0.70 -3.39
N ASN A 105 -13.69 -0.18 -4.33
CA ASN A 105 -12.83 1.01 -4.19
C ASN A 105 -11.59 0.83 -3.31
N ALA A 106 -11.08 -0.39 -3.11
CA ALA A 106 -9.71 -0.57 -2.62
C ALA A 106 -8.69 -0.30 -3.74
N TRP A 107 -8.78 0.89 -4.34
CA TRP A 107 -7.89 1.53 -5.35
C TRP A 107 -8.37 1.46 -6.81
#